data_AF-A0A2G6KZH6-F1
#
_entry.id   AF-A0A2G6KZH6-F1
#
_cell.length_a   1.000
_cell.length_b   1.000
_cell.length_c   1.000
_cell.angle_alpha   90.00
_cell.angle_beta   90.00
_cell.angle_gamma   90.00
#
_symmetry.space_group_name_H-M   'P 1'
#
loop_
_entity.id
_entity.type
_entity.pdbx_description
1 polymer ?
#
loop_
_entity_poly.entity_id
_entity_poly.type
_entity_poly.pdbx_seq_one_letter_code
_entity_poly.pdbx_strand_id
1 'polypeptide(L)'
;MPNSSLFAQQLRDKIRHAREPDNPTLLMTWLNLEESECLTCSRDQQWQRHVSSVELLLDTFTDELNPAHWRTLCLNNLARPLGCLQRLARNDRQNRELRHLLREVSTLSHYFCPGLTRHHRLDT
;
A
#
# COMPACT_ATOMS: atom_id res chain seq x y z
N MET A 1 -20.63 10.23 5.35
CA MET A 1 -21.57 9.11 5.53
C MET A 1 -20.99 8.16 6.57
N PRO A 2 -21.65 7.92 7.72
CA PRO A 2 -21.07 7.15 8.84
C PRO A 2 -20.79 5.68 8.51
N ASN A 3 -21.52 5.08 7.55
CA ASN A 3 -21.36 3.67 7.17
C ASN A 3 -20.12 3.36 6.31
N SER A 4 -19.53 4.39 5.66
CA SER A 4 -18.37 4.20 4.77
C SER A 4 -17.12 3.73 5.53
N SER A 5 -16.92 4.27 6.75
CA SER A 5 -15.75 3.94 7.57
C SER A 5 -15.75 2.49 8.06
N LEU A 6 -16.91 1.95 8.43
CA LEU A 6 -17.04 0.56 8.91
C LEU A 6 -16.78 -0.43 7.78
N PHE A 7 -17.32 -0.17 6.59
CA PHE A 7 -17.07 -1.02 5.43
C PHE A 7 -15.60 -0.98 5.00
N ALA A 8 -14.99 0.20 4.93
CA ALA A 8 -13.56 0.32 4.66
C ALA A 8 -12.71 -0.44 5.70
N GLN A 9 -13.08 -0.37 6.98
CA GLN A 9 -12.38 -1.11 8.04
C GLN A 9 -12.53 -2.62 7.92
N GLN A 10 -13.71 -3.12 7.54
CA GLN A 10 -13.92 -4.55 7.24
C GLN A 10 -13.04 -5.01 6.08
N LEU A 11 -12.92 -4.21 5.02
CA LEU A 11 -12.02 -4.53 3.91
C LEU A 11 -10.56 -4.55 4.35
N ARG A 12 -10.12 -3.57 5.18
CA ARG A 12 -8.76 -3.55 5.74
C ARG A 12 -8.44 -4.80 6.54
N ASP A 13 -9.37 -5.25 7.39
CA ASP A 13 -9.22 -6.47 8.20
C ASP A 13 -9.12 -7.72 7.32
N LYS A 14 -9.96 -7.83 6.29
CA LYS A 14 -9.88 -8.91 5.30
C LYS A 14 -8.54 -8.92 4.55
N ILE A 15 -8.02 -7.74 4.21
CA ILE A 15 -6.73 -7.60 3.53
C ILE A 15 -5.59 -8.01 4.46
N ARG A 16 -5.55 -7.47 5.69
CA ARG A 16 -4.48 -7.71 6.65
C ARG A 16 -4.28 -9.20 6.95
N HIS A 17 -5.38 -9.93 7.04
CA HIS A 17 -5.41 -11.34 7.43
C HIS A 17 -5.71 -12.29 6.25
N ALA A 18 -5.65 -11.80 5.01
CA ALA A 18 -5.89 -12.58 3.80
C ALA A 18 -7.13 -13.48 3.88
N ARG A 19 -8.27 -12.95 4.35
CA ARG A 19 -9.49 -13.76 4.60
C ARG A 19 -10.16 -14.28 3.32
N GLU A 20 -9.89 -13.64 2.19
CA GLU A 20 -10.35 -14.05 0.85
C GLU A 20 -9.18 -13.96 -0.14
N PRO A 21 -8.13 -14.79 0.01
CA PRO A 21 -6.88 -14.62 -0.71
C PRO A 21 -7.02 -14.91 -2.22
N ASP A 22 -7.98 -15.76 -2.59
CA ASP A 22 -8.33 -16.09 -3.96
C ASP A 22 -9.22 -15.02 -4.64
N ASN A 23 -9.54 -13.94 -3.94
CA ASN A 23 -10.33 -12.81 -4.45
C ASN A 23 -9.44 -11.57 -4.65
N PRO A 24 -8.66 -11.48 -5.74
CA PRO A 24 -7.78 -10.33 -5.98
C PRO A 24 -8.54 -9.01 -6.15
N THR A 25 -9.82 -9.08 -6.52
CA THR A 25 -10.70 -7.92 -6.65
C THR A 25 -10.91 -7.23 -5.30
N LEU A 26 -10.86 -7.96 -4.17
CA LEU A 26 -10.98 -7.39 -2.83
C LEU A 26 -10.01 -6.22 -2.60
N LEU A 27 -8.74 -6.44 -2.96
CA LEU A 27 -7.70 -5.42 -2.80
C LEU A 27 -7.97 -4.21 -3.71
N MET A 28 -8.37 -4.45 -4.95
CA MET A 28 -8.68 -3.38 -5.90
C MET A 28 -9.89 -2.56 -5.46
N THR A 29 -10.94 -3.21 -4.97
CA THR A 29 -12.13 -2.55 -4.43
C THR A 29 -11.79 -1.65 -3.26
N TRP A 30 -10.97 -2.13 -2.32
CA TRP A 30 -10.53 -1.31 -1.19
C TRP A 30 -9.66 -0.13 -1.64
N LEU A 31 -8.69 -0.33 -2.53
CA LEU A 31 -7.85 0.76 -3.05
C LEU A 31 -8.67 1.84 -3.74
N ASN A 32 -9.61 1.44 -4.60
CA ASN A 32 -10.49 2.39 -5.29
C ASN A 32 -11.40 3.14 -4.30
N LEU A 33 -11.89 2.47 -3.26
CA LEU A 33 -12.66 3.10 -2.20
C LEU A 33 -11.83 4.15 -1.45
N GLU A 34 -10.63 3.78 -0.99
CA GLU A 34 -9.70 4.69 -0.31
C GLU A 34 -9.38 5.92 -1.15
N GLU A 35 -9.08 5.73 -2.43
CA GLU A 35 -8.82 6.84 -3.37
C GLU A 35 -10.04 7.74 -3.54
N SER A 36 -11.23 7.17 -3.71
CA SER A 36 -12.48 7.93 -3.89
C SER A 36 -12.81 8.78 -2.65
N GLU A 37 -12.63 8.23 -1.46
CA GLU A 37 -12.87 8.94 -0.22
C GLU A 37 -11.80 10.02 0.05
N CYS A 38 -10.54 9.76 -0.35
CA CYS A 38 -9.45 10.72 -0.25
C CYS A 38 -9.72 12.02 -1.04
N LEU A 39 -10.47 11.97 -2.14
CA LEU A 39 -10.78 13.16 -2.96
C LEU A 39 -11.48 14.28 -2.17
N THR A 40 -12.25 13.91 -1.13
CA THR A 40 -12.98 14.87 -0.29
C THR A 40 -12.18 15.35 0.92
N CYS A 41 -11.01 14.75 1.16
CA CYS A 41 -10.18 15.02 2.33
C CYS A 41 -9.25 16.23 2.11
N SER A 42 -8.85 16.88 3.20
CA SER A 42 -7.71 17.80 3.18
C SER A 42 -6.42 17.09 2.75
N ARG A 43 -5.43 17.82 2.23
CA ARG A 43 -4.15 17.22 1.80
C ARG A 43 -3.45 16.46 2.92
N ASP A 44 -3.49 16.94 4.15
CA ASP A 44 -2.86 16.24 5.28
C ASP A 44 -3.57 14.94 5.62
N GLN A 45 -4.91 14.91 5.51
CA GLN A 45 -5.68 13.67 5.64
C GLN A 45 -5.39 12.70 4.48
N GLN A 46 -5.28 13.19 3.24
CA GLN A 46 -4.87 12.38 2.09
C GLN A 46 -3.48 11.76 2.32
N TRP A 47 -2.53 12.56 2.84
CA TRP A 47 -1.20 12.07 3.21
C TRP A 47 -1.31 10.92 4.22
N GLN A 48 -1.97 11.13 5.35
CA GLN A 48 -2.10 10.13 6.41
C GLN A 48 -2.81 8.85 5.92
N ARG A 49 -3.84 8.99 5.07
CA ARG A 49 -4.51 7.83 4.48
C ARG A 49 -3.59 7.02 3.58
N HIS A 50 -2.84 7.65 2.68
CA HIS A 50 -1.92 6.92 1.82
C HIS A 50 -0.73 6.31 2.59
N VAL A 51 -0.24 6.96 3.65
CA VAL A 51 0.73 6.34 4.58
C VAL A 51 0.14 5.08 5.19
N SER A 52 -1.07 5.17 5.76
CA SER A 52 -1.76 4.02 6.35
C SER A 52 -2.07 2.91 5.34
N SER A 53 -2.26 3.24 4.06
CA SER A 53 -2.40 2.26 2.99
C SER A 53 -1.07 1.55 2.71
N VAL A 54 0.06 2.27 2.69
CA VAL A 54 1.39 1.67 2.53
C VAL A 54 1.67 0.71 3.69
N GLU A 55 1.46 1.16 4.93
CA GLU A 55 1.67 0.34 6.14
C GLU A 55 0.83 -0.94 6.10
N LEU A 56 -0.46 -0.86 5.79
CA LEU A 56 -1.33 -2.04 5.68
C LEU A 56 -0.79 -3.06 4.66
N LEU A 57 -0.43 -2.61 3.46
CA LEU A 57 0.04 -3.50 2.40
C LEU A 57 1.41 -4.09 2.74
N LEU A 58 2.27 -3.31 3.38
CA LEU A 58 3.59 -3.76 3.81
C LEU A 58 3.47 -4.81 4.93
N ASP A 59 2.68 -4.53 5.97
CA ASP A 59 2.41 -5.48 7.06
C ASP A 59 1.83 -6.79 6.51
N THR A 60 0.88 -6.69 5.57
CA THR A 60 0.25 -7.85 4.93
C THR A 60 1.26 -8.65 4.10
N PHE A 61 2.16 -7.97 3.39
CA PHE A 61 3.21 -8.59 2.58
C PHE A 61 4.26 -9.32 3.43
N THR A 62 4.66 -8.73 4.56
CA THR A 62 5.68 -9.29 5.44
C THR A 62 5.16 -10.37 6.38
N ASP A 63 3.84 -10.50 6.52
CA ASP A 63 3.23 -11.53 7.38
C ASP A 63 3.26 -12.89 6.67
N GLU A 64 4.21 -13.74 7.06
CA GLU A 64 4.39 -15.08 6.47
C GLU A 64 3.21 -16.05 6.70
N LEU A 65 2.27 -15.72 7.60
CA LEU A 65 1.02 -16.48 7.76
C LEU A 65 0.07 -16.27 6.58
N ASN A 66 0.22 -15.17 5.83
CA ASN A 66 -0.58 -14.90 4.64
C ASN A 66 -0.08 -15.72 3.43
N PRO A 67 -0.99 -16.20 2.55
CA PRO A 67 -0.61 -16.91 1.34
C PRO A 67 0.35 -16.11 0.45
N ALA A 68 1.36 -16.76 -0.13
CA ALA A 68 2.42 -16.11 -0.91
C ALA A 68 1.90 -15.28 -2.10
N HIS A 69 0.85 -15.74 -2.77
CA HIS A 69 0.23 -15.00 -3.87
C HIS A 69 -0.46 -13.71 -3.38
N TRP A 70 -1.09 -13.74 -2.19
CA TRP A 70 -1.72 -12.57 -1.58
C TRP A 70 -0.68 -11.54 -1.14
N ARG A 71 0.42 -12.00 -0.54
CA ARG A 71 1.57 -11.16 -0.18
C ARG A 71 2.14 -10.46 -1.42
N THR A 72 2.39 -11.22 -2.49
CA THR A 72 2.87 -10.68 -3.77
C THR A 72 1.88 -9.68 -4.38
N LEU A 73 0.58 -9.97 -4.30
CA LEU A 73 -0.46 -9.05 -4.77
C LEU A 73 -0.42 -7.71 -4.02
N CYS A 74 -0.25 -7.73 -2.69
CA CYS A 74 -0.11 -6.52 -1.88
C CYS A 74 1.16 -5.74 -2.25
N LEU A 75 2.29 -6.43 -2.41
CA LEU A 75 3.55 -5.82 -2.85
C LEU A 75 3.40 -5.12 -4.20
N ASN A 76 2.81 -5.79 -5.19
CA ASN A 76 2.61 -5.24 -6.54
C ASN A 76 1.75 -3.97 -6.54
N ASN A 77 0.90 -3.79 -5.52
CA ASN A 77 0.00 -2.65 -5.42
C ASN A 77 0.50 -1.53 -4.51
N LEU A 78 1.66 -1.69 -3.83
CA LEU A 78 2.30 -0.63 -3.04
C LEU A 78 2.65 0.61 -3.87
N ALA A 79 2.92 0.43 -5.17
CA ALA A 79 3.25 1.53 -6.08
C ALA A 79 2.14 2.60 -6.15
N ARG A 80 0.87 2.22 -5.97
CA ARG A 80 -0.26 3.15 -6.04
C ARG A 80 -0.23 4.20 -4.91
N PRO A 81 -0.32 3.82 -3.61
CA PRO A 81 -0.27 4.81 -2.53
C PRO A 81 1.09 5.52 -2.45
N LEU A 82 2.21 4.86 -2.79
CA LEU A 82 3.53 5.52 -2.87
C LEU A 82 3.56 6.62 -3.95
N GLY A 83 2.99 6.38 -5.13
CA GLY A 83 2.86 7.38 -6.18
C GLY A 83 1.96 8.56 -5.78
N CYS A 84 0.92 8.30 -5.00
CA CYS A 84 0.12 9.37 -4.39
C CYS A 84 0.93 10.20 -3.39
N LEU A 85 1.68 9.57 -2.49
CA LEU A 85 2.55 10.26 -1.54
C LEU A 85 3.63 11.10 -2.24
N GLN A 86 4.25 10.58 -3.30
CA GLN A 86 5.19 11.33 -4.13
C GLN A 86 4.59 12.62 -4.70
N ARG A 87 3.34 12.57 -5.17
CA ARG A 87 2.62 13.77 -5.66
C ARG A 87 2.15 14.70 -4.53
N LEU A 88 1.96 14.17 -3.33
CA LEU A 88 1.48 14.93 -2.17
C LEU A 88 2.60 15.62 -1.38
N ALA A 89 3.83 15.12 -1.43
CA ALA A 89 4.95 15.66 -0.67
C ALA A 89 5.25 17.12 -1.09
N ARG A 90 5.24 18.05 -0.13
CA ARG A 90 5.52 19.47 -0.37
C ARG A 90 6.51 20.11 0.61
N ASN A 91 6.84 19.40 1.68
CA ASN A 91 7.76 19.90 2.70
C ASN A 91 8.79 18.83 3.07
N ASP A 92 9.86 19.26 3.75
CA ASP A 92 10.96 18.37 4.10
C ASP A 92 10.56 17.23 5.03
N ARG A 93 9.57 17.46 5.90
CA ARG A 93 9.04 16.41 6.78
C ARG A 93 8.42 15.28 5.95
N GLN A 94 7.49 15.62 5.06
CA GLN A 94 6.84 14.68 4.14
C GLN A 94 7.86 13.97 3.24
N ASN A 95 8.82 14.71 2.71
CA ASN A 95 9.89 14.12 1.89
C ASN A 95 10.77 13.13 2.69
N ARG A 96 11.06 13.41 3.97
CA ARG A 96 11.80 12.48 4.84
C ARG A 96 11.00 11.22 5.13
N GLU A 97 9.72 11.37 5.44
CA GLU A 97 8.79 10.27 5.73
C GLU A 97 8.59 9.37 4.50
N LEU A 98 8.37 9.95 3.32
CA LEU A 98 8.31 9.20 2.06
C LEU A 98 9.60 8.43 1.77
N ARG A 99 10.77 9.03 1.99
CA ARG A 99 12.06 8.33 1.85
C ARG A 99 12.25 7.22 2.88
N HIS A 100 11.62 7.32 4.05
CA HIS A 100 11.61 6.24 5.03
C HIS A 100 10.80 5.06 4.49
N LEU A 101 9.55 5.30 4.09
CA LEU A 101 8.65 4.27 3.55
C LEU A 101 9.25 3.58 2.31
N LEU A 102 9.82 4.33 1.37
CA LEU A 102 10.46 3.77 0.17
C LEU A 102 11.64 2.86 0.52
N ARG A 103 12.42 3.20 1.56
CA ARG A 103 13.52 2.36 2.04
C ARG A 103 13.00 1.09 2.69
N GLU A 104 11.99 1.18 3.55
CA GLU A 104 11.37 0.00 4.17
C GLU A 104 10.83 -0.98 3.12
N VAL A 105 10.06 -0.47 2.15
CA VAL A 105 9.54 -1.28 1.04
C VAL A 105 10.69 -1.93 0.26
N SER A 106 11.76 -1.19 -0.03
CA SER A 106 12.92 -1.72 -0.77
C SER A 106 13.65 -2.82 0.02
N THR A 107 13.90 -2.58 1.32
CA THR A 107 14.57 -3.54 2.20
C THR A 107 13.74 -4.82 2.37
N LEU A 108 12.44 -4.69 2.64
CA LEU A 108 11.57 -5.82 2.89
C LEU A 108 11.27 -6.59 1.60
N SER A 109 11.04 -5.92 0.47
CA SER A 109 10.88 -6.60 -0.82
C SER A 109 12.13 -7.38 -1.21
N HIS A 110 13.33 -6.85 -0.96
CA HIS A 110 14.57 -7.58 -1.22
C HIS A 110 14.71 -8.82 -0.32
N TYR A 111 14.37 -8.70 0.97
CA TYR A 111 14.43 -9.81 1.92
C TYR A 111 13.46 -10.94 1.57
N PHE A 112 12.18 -10.60 1.33
CA PHE A 112 11.12 -11.59 1.08
C PHE A 112 11.05 -12.05 -0.38
N CYS A 113 11.59 -11.26 -1.33
CA CYS A 113 11.55 -11.52 -2.76
C CYS A 113 12.89 -11.11 -3.43
N PRO A 114 14.00 -11.81 -3.17
CA PRO A 114 15.31 -11.43 -3.71
C PRO A 114 15.38 -11.40 -5.24
N GLY A 115 14.47 -12.11 -5.92
CA GLY A 115 14.33 -12.13 -7.39
C GLY A 115 13.76 -10.84 -8.01
N LEU A 116 13.13 -9.95 -7.22
CA LEU A 116 12.62 -8.66 -7.71
C LEU A 116 13.72 -7.62 -7.94
N THR A 117 14.97 -7.90 -7.55
CA THR A 117 16.08 -6.94 -7.55
C THR A 117 16.72 -6.68 -8.93
N ARG A 118 16.17 -7.16 -10.05
CA ARG A 118 16.69 -6.83 -11.39
C ARG A 118 15.57 -6.74 -12.42
N HIS A 119 15.20 -5.52 -12.81
CA HIS A 119 14.91 -5.13 -14.22
C HIS A 119 14.72 -3.60 -14.28
N HIS A 120 15.80 -2.83 -14.11
CA HIS A 120 15.90 -1.45 -14.60
C HIS A 120 17.37 -1.05 -14.81
N ARG A 121 17.98 -1.63 -15.85
CA ARG A 121 18.99 -0.99 -16.73
C ARG A 121 19.59 -2.00 -17.71
N LEU A 122 18.87 -2.23 -18.80
CA LEU A 122 19.32 -2.39 -20.19
C LEU A 122 18.03 -1.95 -20.94
N ASP A 123 17.99 -0.84 -21.66
CA ASP A 123 18.71 -0.65 -22.90
C ASP A 123 19.11 0.81 -23.15
N THR A 124 20.18 0.91 -23.96
CA THR A 124 20.81 2.06 -24.61
C THR A 124 19.86 3.03 -25.31
#